data_AF-A0A7J7GQL6-F1
#
_entry.id   AF-A0A7J7GQL6-F1
#
_cell.length_a   1.000
_cell.length_b   1.000
_cell.length_c   1.000
_cell.angle_alpha   90.00
_cell.angle_beta   90.00
_cell.angle_gamma   90.00
#
_symmetry.space_group_name_H-M   'P 1'
#
loop_
_entity.id
_entity.type
_entity.pdbx_description
1 polymer ?
#
loop_
_entity_poly.entity_id
_entity_poly.type
_entity_poly.pdbx_seq_one_letter_code
_entity_poly.pdbx_strand_id
1 'polypeptide(L)'
;MPPEKIEFFKSLEDWVKTNVLIHLKPVEKCWQPQHFLPDPTSDEFLEQVVELRERAMELPDDYFVVLVGDKITEEALPTYLSMLNGYDGIGDETGSSPSPWADWIRDGVLKRTGMEIFSTSTSIFLVVLT
;
A
#
# COMPACT_ATOMS: atom_id res chain seq x y z
N MET A 1 -16.09 6.40 -21.90
CA MET A 1 -17.41 5.90 -21.43
C MET A 1 -18.51 6.85 -21.92
N PRO A 2 -19.78 6.44 -22.15
CA PRO A 2 -20.85 7.40 -22.48
C PRO A 2 -21.03 8.46 -21.37
N PRO A 3 -21.28 9.74 -21.71
CA PRO A 3 -21.37 10.81 -20.72
C PRO A 3 -22.40 10.58 -19.62
N GLU A 4 -23.53 9.91 -19.91
CA GLU A 4 -24.57 9.66 -18.90
C GLU A 4 -24.06 8.78 -17.75
N LYS A 5 -23.11 7.88 -18.03
CA LYS A 5 -22.51 7.02 -17.01
C LYS A 5 -21.47 7.74 -16.16
N ILE A 6 -20.83 8.78 -16.69
CA ILE A 6 -19.90 9.62 -15.93
C ILE A 6 -20.68 10.44 -14.89
N GLU A 7 -21.81 11.03 -15.30
CA GLU A 7 -22.69 11.78 -14.39
C GLU A 7 -23.28 10.88 -13.28
N PHE A 8 -23.49 9.60 -13.56
CA PHE A 8 -23.87 8.63 -12.52
C PHE A 8 -22.81 8.53 -11.41
N PHE A 9 -21.52 8.43 -11.73
CA PHE A 9 -20.46 8.38 -10.72
C PHE A 9 -20.37 9.66 -9.88
N LYS A 10 -20.59 10.83 -10.51
CA LYS A 10 -20.72 12.10 -9.78
C LYS A 10 -21.90 12.09 -8.81
N SER A 11 -23.03 11.54 -9.22
CA SER A 11 -24.22 11.44 -8.34
C SER A 11 -24.02 10.53 -7.12
N LEU A 12 -23.00 9.65 -7.15
CA LEU A 12 -22.67 8.74 -6.06
C LEU A 12 -21.69 9.31 -5.03
N GLU A 13 -21.13 10.50 -5.23
CA GLU A 13 -20.06 11.02 -4.35
C GLU A 13 -20.44 11.07 -2.87
N ASP A 14 -21.66 11.52 -2.54
CA ASP A 14 -22.12 11.53 -1.14
C ASP A 14 -22.32 10.10 -0.59
N TRP A 15 -22.78 9.17 -1.43
CA TRP A 15 -22.86 7.76 -1.06
C TRP A 15 -21.47 7.18 -0.79
N VAL A 16 -20.46 7.53 -1.59
CA VAL A 16 -19.07 7.10 -1.40
C VAL A 16 -18.51 7.60 -0.07
N LYS A 17 -18.75 8.87 0.28
CA LYS A 17 -18.32 9.41 1.58
C LYS A 17 -18.86 8.59 2.74
N THR A 18 -20.13 8.21 2.69
CA THR A 18 -20.80 7.52 3.80
C THR A 18 -20.59 6.01 3.80
N ASN A 19 -20.31 5.37 2.65
CA ASN A 19 -20.31 3.92 2.54
C ASN A 19 -18.96 3.33 2.09
N VAL A 20 -18.10 4.10 1.42
CA VAL A 20 -16.81 3.61 0.93
C VAL A 20 -15.67 4.15 1.79
N LEU A 21 -15.62 5.47 2.01
CA LEU A 21 -14.52 6.09 2.76
C LEU A 21 -14.45 5.63 4.22
N ILE A 22 -15.56 5.18 4.80
CA ILE A 22 -15.61 4.64 6.16
C ILE A 22 -14.73 3.40 6.37
N HIS A 23 -14.37 2.70 5.30
CA HIS A 23 -13.48 1.54 5.35
C HIS A 23 -12.00 1.92 5.39
N LEU A 24 -11.67 3.19 5.09
CA LEU A 24 -10.30 3.69 5.21
C LEU A 24 -9.99 3.95 6.68
N LYS A 25 -8.98 3.26 7.21
CA LYS A 25 -8.50 3.55 8.56
C LYS A 25 -7.86 4.94 8.60
N PRO A 26 -8.06 5.71 9.70
CA PRO A 26 -7.25 6.90 9.97
C PRO A 26 -5.76 6.54 9.99
N VAL A 27 -4.90 7.43 9.48
CA VAL A 27 -3.46 7.18 9.33
C VAL A 27 -2.81 6.84 10.68
N GLU A 28 -3.26 7.51 11.74
CA GLU A 28 -2.79 7.34 13.12
C GLU A 28 -3.13 5.96 13.70
N LYS A 29 -4.08 5.26 13.08
CA LYS A 29 -4.50 3.90 13.45
C LYS A 29 -3.97 2.84 12.47
N CYS A 30 -3.29 3.25 11.39
CA CYS A 30 -2.60 2.32 10.50
C CYS A 30 -1.32 1.84 11.18
N TRP A 31 -0.99 0.56 10.97
CA TRP A 31 0.35 0.12 11.30
C TRP A 31 1.35 0.78 10.36
N GLN A 32 2.59 0.93 10.80
CA GLN A 32 3.68 1.43 9.97
C GLN A 32 4.70 0.33 9.80
N PRO A 33 5.42 0.29 8.67
CA PRO A 33 6.36 -0.78 8.40
C PRO A 33 7.43 -0.94 9.47
N GLN A 34 7.87 0.18 10.04
CA GLN A 34 8.83 0.20 11.15
C GLN A 34 8.34 -0.58 12.38
N HIS A 35 7.03 -0.75 12.58
CA HIS A 35 6.50 -1.58 13.67
C HIS A 35 6.86 -3.07 13.54
N PHE A 36 7.31 -3.52 12.36
CA PHE A 36 7.65 -4.91 12.05
C PHE A 36 9.12 -5.08 11.62
N LEU A 37 9.94 -4.04 11.75
CA LEU A 37 11.33 -4.04 11.32
C LEU A 37 12.26 -3.74 12.48
N PRO A 38 13.52 -4.20 12.42
CA PRO A 38 14.55 -3.77 13.35
C PRO A 38 14.59 -2.25 13.47
N ASP A 39 14.67 -1.73 14.69
CA ASP A 39 14.68 -0.29 14.95
C ASP A 39 16.09 0.27 14.73
N PRO A 40 16.33 1.08 13.68
CA PRO A 40 17.66 1.62 13.38
C PRO A 40 18.17 2.62 14.42
N THR A 41 17.33 3.05 15.36
CA THR A 41 17.68 3.99 16.43
C THR A 41 18.01 3.30 17.76
N SER A 42 17.77 2.00 17.85
CA SER A 42 18.07 1.18 19.04
C SER A 42 19.53 0.71 19.01
N ASP A 43 20.15 0.63 20.19
CA ASP A 43 21.52 0.09 20.35
C ASP A 43 21.59 -1.40 19.96
N GLU A 44 20.46 -2.10 20.02
CA GLU A 44 20.27 -3.50 19.65
C GLU A 44 19.94 -3.72 18.16
N PHE A 45 19.94 -2.68 17.32
CA PHE A 45 19.58 -2.78 15.90
C PHE A 45 20.30 -3.91 15.18
N LEU A 46 21.62 -4.02 15.37
CA LEU A 46 22.44 -5.03 14.70
C LEU A 46 22.11 -6.45 15.17
N GLU A 47 21.77 -6.63 16.45
CA GLU A 47 21.34 -7.93 16.99
C GLU A 47 19.99 -8.34 16.41
N GLN A 48 19.02 -7.41 16.35
CA GLN A 48 17.72 -7.64 15.73
C GLN A 48 17.83 -8.00 14.24
N VAL A 49 18.78 -7.36 13.53
CA VAL A 49 19.11 -7.70 12.13
C VAL A 49 19.65 -9.11 12.02
N VAL A 50 20.60 -9.50 12.88
CA VAL A 50 21.16 -10.87 12.88
C VAL A 50 20.07 -11.91 13.16
N GLU A 51 19.24 -11.70 14.18
CA GLU A 51 18.13 -12.61 14.53
C GLU A 51 17.13 -12.77 13.37
N LEU A 52 16.84 -11.69 12.65
CA LEU A 52 15.96 -11.71 11.49
C LEU A 52 16.57 -12.55 10.35
N ARG A 53 17.89 -12.42 10.11
CA ARG A 53 18.61 -13.21 9.09
C ARG A 53 18.67 -14.68 9.46
N GLU A 54 18.91 -15.01 10.72
CA GLU A 54 18.96 -16.39 11.20
C GLU A 54 17.64 -17.12 10.97
N ARG A 55 16.50 -16.49 11.34
CA ARG A 55 15.18 -17.06 11.06
C ARG A 55 14.89 -17.19 9.55
N ALA A 56 15.38 -16.25 8.75
CA ALA A 56 15.20 -16.29 7.31
C ALA A 56 15.97 -17.46 6.65
N MET A 57 17.12 -17.88 7.21
CA MET A 57 17.86 -19.05 6.72
C MET A 57 17.11 -20.38 6.90
N GLU A 58 16.11 -20.43 7.79
CA GLU A 58 15.27 -21.61 8.00
C GLU A 58 14.11 -21.70 6.99
N LEU A 59 13.89 -20.67 6.17
CA LEU A 59 12.84 -20.65 5.17
C LEU A 59 13.32 -21.27 3.83
N PRO A 60 12.48 -22.06 3.15
CA PRO A 60 12.84 -22.68 1.87
C PRO A 60 12.87 -21.66 0.72
N ASP A 61 13.71 -21.90 -0.29
CA ASP A 61 13.81 -21.03 -1.48
C ASP A 61 12.47 -20.83 -2.21
N ASP A 62 11.63 -21.88 -2.28
CA ASP A 62 10.30 -21.80 -2.90
C ASP A 62 9.41 -20.75 -2.23
N TYR A 63 9.58 -20.53 -0.92
CA TYR A 63 8.90 -19.46 -0.19
C TYR A 63 9.39 -18.09 -0.63
N PHE A 64 10.71 -17.92 -0.78
CA PHE A 64 11.30 -16.67 -1.26
C PHE A 64 10.90 -16.34 -2.70
N VAL A 65 10.74 -17.34 -3.58
CA VAL A 65 10.26 -17.10 -4.95
C VAL A 65 8.89 -16.42 -4.96
N VAL A 66 7.95 -16.95 -4.17
CA VAL A 66 6.60 -16.36 -4.05
C VAL A 66 6.67 -14.99 -3.39
N LEU A 67 7.40 -14.87 -2.28
CA LEU A 67 7.54 -13.61 -1.55
C LEU A 67 8.15 -12.49 -2.39
N VAL A 68 9.14 -12.80 -3.24
CA VAL A 68 9.72 -11.84 -4.20
C VAL A 68 8.70 -11.45 -5.26
N GLY A 69 7.94 -12.41 -5.79
CA GLY A 69 6.88 -12.15 -6.77
C GLY A 69 5.83 -11.20 -6.22
N ASP A 70 5.37 -11.44 -4.99
CA ASP A 70 4.44 -10.56 -4.27
C ASP A 70 5.06 -9.17 -4.12
N LYS A 71 6.30 -9.08 -3.63
CA LYS A 71 7.01 -7.80 -3.48
C LYS A 71 7.14 -7.02 -4.79
N ILE A 72 7.50 -7.66 -5.89
CA ILE A 72 7.60 -6.98 -7.20
C ILE A 72 6.24 -6.43 -7.63
N THR A 73 5.17 -7.20 -7.43
CA THR A 73 3.81 -6.80 -7.75
C THR A 73 3.39 -5.60 -6.91
N GLU A 74 3.68 -5.62 -5.62
CA GLU A 74 3.36 -4.51 -4.73
C GLU A 74 4.17 -3.24 -5.04
N GLU A 75 5.46 -3.35 -5.39
CA GLU A 75 6.27 -2.19 -5.84
C GLU A 75 5.79 -1.57 -7.16
N ALA A 76 4.93 -2.26 -7.93
CA ALA A 76 4.29 -1.70 -9.12
C ALA A 76 3.13 -0.73 -8.81
N LEU A 77 3.01 -0.27 -7.56
CA LEU A 77 1.97 0.64 -7.08
C LEU A 77 1.72 1.89 -7.96
N PRO A 78 2.75 2.57 -8.50
CA PRO A 78 2.50 3.71 -9.40
C PRO A 78 1.65 3.32 -10.62
N THR A 79 1.84 2.10 -11.13
CA THR A 79 1.04 1.57 -12.25
C THR A 79 -0.43 1.40 -11.87
N TYR A 80 -0.71 0.86 -10.68
CA TYR A 80 -2.09 0.71 -10.20
C TYR A 80 -2.77 2.05 -9.97
N LEU A 81 -2.04 3.04 -9.44
CA LEU A 81 -2.54 4.39 -9.26
C LEU A 81 -2.87 5.06 -10.60
N SER A 82 -1.97 4.98 -11.58
CA SER A 82 -2.22 5.50 -12.93
C SER A 82 -3.40 4.80 -13.61
N MET A 83 -3.54 3.48 -13.44
CA MET A 83 -4.68 2.73 -13.95
C MET A 83 -5.99 3.24 -13.34
N LEU A 84 -6.05 3.44 -12.02
CA LEU A 84 -7.24 3.94 -11.33
C LEU A 84 -7.60 5.38 -11.76
N ASN A 85 -6.60 6.24 -11.89
CA ASN A 85 -6.79 7.61 -12.36
C ASN A 85 -7.19 7.70 -13.84
N GLY A 86 -6.98 6.64 -14.61
CA GLY A 86 -7.45 6.55 -16.00
C GLY A 86 -8.93 6.20 -16.14
N TYR A 87 -9.66 5.92 -15.06
CA TYR A 87 -11.07 5.58 -15.12
C TYR A 87 -11.96 6.83 -15.21
N ASP A 88 -12.75 6.89 -16.28
CA ASP A 88 -13.74 7.96 -16.51
C ASP A 88 -14.71 8.07 -15.32
N GLY A 89 -14.84 9.28 -14.77
CA GLY A 89 -15.81 9.62 -13.72
C GLY A 89 -15.34 9.41 -12.28
N ILE A 90 -14.19 8.77 -12.06
CA ILE A 90 -13.61 8.60 -10.70
C ILE A 90 -12.15 9.05 -10.59
N GLY A 91 -11.45 9.22 -11.72
CA GLY A 91 -10.04 9.58 -11.73
C GLY A 91 -9.74 10.96 -11.12
N ASP A 92 -8.56 11.08 -10.50
CA ASP A 92 -8.06 12.34 -9.98
C ASP A 92 -7.28 13.11 -11.06
N GLU A 93 -7.97 14.01 -11.77
CA GLU A 93 -7.37 14.78 -12.87
C GLU A 93 -6.32 15.80 -12.42
N THR A 94 -6.37 16.25 -11.16
CA THR A 94 -5.47 17.29 -10.63
C THR A 94 -4.42 16.76 -9.66
N GLY A 95 -4.50 15.47 -9.30
CA GLY A 95 -3.71 14.84 -8.23
C GLY A 95 -4.07 15.35 -6.82
N SER A 96 -5.14 16.14 -6.71
CA SER A 96 -5.61 16.77 -5.47
C SER A 96 -7.10 17.10 -5.52
N SER A 97 -7.86 16.43 -6.40
CA SER A 97 -9.29 16.66 -6.54
C SER A 97 -10.00 16.42 -5.20
N PRO A 98 -10.96 17.28 -4.80
CA PRO A 98 -11.75 17.10 -3.58
C PRO A 98 -12.86 16.06 -3.74
N SER A 99 -12.93 15.35 -4.88
CA SER A 99 -13.91 14.28 -5.08
C SER A 99 -13.63 13.12 -4.11
N PRO A 100 -14.66 12.55 -3.47
CA PRO A 100 -14.53 11.36 -2.63
C PRO A 100 -13.91 10.16 -3.36
N TRP A 101 -14.10 10.08 -4.68
CA TRP A 101 -13.46 9.05 -5.50
C TRP A 101 -11.95 9.25 -5.58
N ALA A 102 -11.51 10.51 -5.76
CA ALA A 102 -10.10 10.86 -5.75
C ALA A 102 -9.48 10.65 -4.36
N ASP A 103 -10.19 11.02 -3.28
CA ASP A 103 -9.77 10.72 -1.91
C ASP A 103 -9.63 9.20 -1.70
N TRP A 104 -10.59 8.40 -2.15
CA TRP A 104 -10.51 6.95 -2.05
C TRP A 104 -9.32 6.37 -2.82
N ILE A 105 -9.05 6.85 -4.03
CA ILE A 105 -7.89 6.40 -4.82
C ILE A 105 -6.59 6.77 -4.10
N ARG A 106 -6.41 8.04 -3.70
CA ARG A 106 -5.18 8.49 -3.04
C ARG A 106 -4.98 7.80 -1.70
N ASP A 107 -5.96 7.88 -0.81
CA ASP A 107 -5.84 7.30 0.52
C ASP A 107 -5.84 5.78 0.49
N GLY A 108 -6.62 5.15 -0.40
CA GLY A 108 -6.64 3.70 -0.55
C GLY A 108 -5.28 3.17 -1.01
N VAL A 109 -4.68 3.81 -2.00
CA VAL A 109 -3.34 3.46 -2.51
C VAL A 109 -2.25 3.79 -1.47
N LEU A 110 -2.30 4.98 -0.85
CA LEU A 110 -1.33 5.39 0.17
C LEU A 110 -1.45 4.62 1.48
N LYS A 111 -2.64 4.12 1.84
CA LYS A 111 -2.82 3.31 3.04
C LYS A 111 -2.59 1.84 2.77
N ARG A 112 -2.72 1.36 1.53
CA ARG A 112 -2.31 -0.01 1.18
C ARG A 112 -0.83 -0.23 1.49
N THR A 113 0.04 0.76 1.26
CA THR A 113 1.46 0.67 1.63
C THR A 113 1.71 0.59 3.15
N GLY A 114 0.73 0.97 3.98
CA GLY A 114 0.76 0.86 5.44
C GLY A 114 -0.26 -0.12 6.04
N MET A 115 -0.99 -0.90 5.23
CA MET A 115 -1.97 -1.87 5.72
C MET A 115 -1.75 -3.29 5.24
N GLU A 116 -1.00 -3.49 4.15
CA GLU A 116 -0.58 -4.81 3.68
C GLU A 116 0.93 -4.74 3.37
N ILE A 117 1.69 -5.79 3.74
CA ILE A 117 2.95 -6.40 3.21
C ILE A 117 4.11 -5.52 2.68
N PHE A 118 3.86 -4.31 2.17
CA PHE A 118 4.71 -3.54 1.27
C PHE A 118 6.06 -3.15 1.85
N SER A 119 6.12 -2.47 3.00
CA SER A 119 7.42 -1.95 3.47
C SER A 119 8.12 -2.81 4.52
N THR A 120 7.41 -3.77 5.12
CA THR A 120 8.08 -4.81 5.93
C THR A 120 8.90 -5.73 5.01
N SER A 121 8.40 -6.08 3.83
CA SER A 121 9.10 -6.97 2.90
C SER A 121 10.35 -6.32 2.28
N THR A 122 10.32 -5.02 1.93
CA THR A 122 11.49 -4.32 1.34
C THR A 122 12.68 -4.25 2.29
N SER A 123 12.44 -4.01 3.58
CA SER A 123 13.51 -4.00 4.58
C SER A 123 13.90 -5.41 5.03
N ILE A 124 12.97 -6.38 5.10
CA ILE A 124 13.31 -7.80 5.30
C ILE A 124 14.22 -8.28 4.18
N PHE A 125 13.91 -8.00 2.91
CA PHE A 125 14.73 -8.47 1.79
C PHE A 125 16.11 -7.83 1.74
N LEU A 126 16.21 -6.51 2.00
CA LEU A 126 17.52 -5.86 2.11
C LEU A 126 18.32 -6.46 3.26
N VAL A 127 17.71 -6.65 4.43
CA VAL A 127 18.40 -7.18 5.62
C VAL A 127 18.78 -8.66 5.47
N VAL A 128 17.96 -9.46 4.78
CA VAL A 128 18.18 -10.91 4.59
C VAL A 128 19.21 -11.20 3.50
N LEU A 129 19.17 -10.47 2.37
CA LEU A 129 20.00 -10.78 1.20
C LEU A 129 21.30 -9.96 1.06
N THR A 130 21.48 -8.87 1.83
CA THR A 130 22.78 -8.16 1.90
C THR A 130 23.39 -8.37 3.27
#